data_AF-A0A1I5Z0W0-F1
#
_entry.id   AF-A0A1I5Z0W0-F1
#
_cell.length_a   1.000
_cell.length_b   1.000
_cell.length_c   1.000
_cell.angle_alpha   90.00
_cell.angle_beta   90.00
_cell.angle_gamma   90.00
#
_symmetry.space_group_name_H-M   'P 1'
#
loop_
_entity.id
_entity.type
_entity.pdbx_description
1 polymer ?
#
loop_
_entity_poly.entity_id
_entity_poly.type
_entity_poly.pdbx_seq_one_letter_code
_entity_poly.pdbx_strand_id
1 'polypeptide(L)'
;MKHLKNNLWLILLITTANFTFAQDTNVPSQLKDFEGIWQFIPPEWSNDTSFIAIDFLHNSKRLTLYFEKEDKSVFSLGPDIIGFSPKNKNIVKLSDLEEIGQRMYFYRPNPQAPNDSIKYFDQASPSCFASFNGIGSDDYEPPSNGKPNYFLFNFDGRNYEYHRQIQHIPNYIVKSLLENKKELYKVETFLGVKYAKVKIDKSFIFSSPTKGTNMYLLKGDEVEILETKDDWLKIRYYGSKTIEGWIKKTDVE
;
A
#
# COMPACT_ATOMS: atom_id res chain seq x y z
N MET A 1 14.77 70.63 -26.03
CA MET A 1 15.23 69.23 -25.85
C MET A 1 15.65 68.99 -24.40
N LYS A 2 14.71 68.68 -23.52
CA LYS A 2 14.96 68.18 -22.15
C LYS A 2 13.60 67.68 -21.68
N HIS A 3 13.34 66.39 -21.85
CA HIS A 3 12.31 65.58 -21.17
C HIS A 3 12.15 64.28 -21.97
N LEU A 4 13.16 63.40 -21.91
CA LEU A 4 13.09 62.01 -22.39
C LEU A 4 14.30 61.25 -21.86
N LYS A 5 14.47 61.27 -20.53
CA LYS A 5 15.43 60.42 -19.81
C LYS A 5 14.82 60.10 -18.44
N ASN A 6 13.80 59.25 -18.41
CA ASN A 6 13.36 58.58 -17.17
C ASN A 6 12.39 57.40 -17.36
N ASN A 7 12.24 56.85 -18.57
CA ASN A 7 11.34 55.71 -18.79
C ASN A 7 12.05 54.38 -19.09
N LEU A 8 13.39 54.34 -19.11
CA LEU A 8 14.10 53.07 -19.35
C LEU A 8 14.36 52.24 -18.08
N TRP A 9 14.35 52.87 -16.90
CA TRP A 9 14.60 52.16 -15.63
C TRP A 9 13.35 51.46 -15.07
N LEU A 10 12.15 51.87 -15.47
CA LEU A 10 10.92 51.19 -15.05
C LEU A 10 10.65 49.90 -15.85
N ILE A 11 11.16 49.80 -17.08
CA ILE A 11 11.02 48.60 -17.92
C ILE A 11 12.03 47.52 -17.50
N LEU A 12 13.22 47.91 -17.00
CA LEU A 12 14.22 46.96 -16.53
C LEU A 12 13.85 46.29 -15.18
N LEU A 13 13.03 46.96 -14.37
CA LEU A 13 12.56 46.45 -13.07
C LEU A 13 11.34 45.52 -13.19
N ILE A 14 10.66 45.52 -14.34
CA ILE A 14 9.57 44.56 -14.63
C ILE A 14 10.11 43.30 -15.32
N THR A 15 11.31 43.34 -15.90
CA THR A 15 11.94 42.16 -16.52
C THR A 15 12.74 41.26 -15.56
N THR A 16 12.98 41.69 -14.31
CA THR A 16 13.58 40.83 -13.27
C THR A 16 12.54 40.15 -12.38
N ALA A 17 11.24 40.39 -12.61
CA ALA A 17 10.15 39.72 -11.94
C ALA A 17 9.50 38.63 -12.82
N ASN A 18 10.29 37.92 -13.63
CA ASN A 18 9.93 36.55 -13.92
C ASN A 18 10.32 35.72 -12.70
N PHE A 19 9.44 35.75 -11.72
CA PHE A 19 9.30 34.67 -10.76
C PHE A 19 9.01 33.38 -11.55
N THR A 20 10.06 32.73 -12.04
CA THR A 20 10.02 31.27 -12.19
C THR A 20 10.58 30.68 -10.91
N PHE A 21 9.87 30.89 -9.80
CA PHE A 21 9.72 29.79 -8.84
C PHE A 21 8.66 28.86 -9.42
N ALA A 22 9.00 28.20 -10.53
CA ALA A 22 8.50 26.85 -10.69
C ALA A 22 9.34 26.05 -9.70
N GLN A 23 8.87 25.96 -8.46
CA GLN A 23 9.37 24.99 -7.51
C GLN A 23 9.00 23.61 -8.07
N ASP A 24 9.81 23.17 -9.02
CA ASP A 24 9.82 21.82 -9.56
C ASP A 24 10.63 20.99 -8.57
N THR A 25 10.15 20.79 -7.33
CA THR A 25 10.65 19.68 -6.50
C THR A 25 10.10 18.34 -7.02
N ASN A 26 10.02 18.24 -8.35
CA ASN A 26 9.31 17.22 -9.09
C ASN A 26 10.19 16.00 -9.32
N VAL A 27 10.65 15.38 -8.24
CA VAL A 27 11.22 14.05 -8.36
C VAL A 27 10.05 13.07 -8.48
N PRO A 28 9.87 12.40 -9.62
CA PRO A 28 8.77 11.46 -9.77
C PRO A 28 9.04 10.20 -8.93
N SER A 29 7.99 9.60 -8.40
CA SER A 29 8.06 8.29 -7.76
C SER A 29 7.91 7.18 -8.81
N GLN A 30 8.47 6.00 -8.52
CA GLN A 30 8.29 4.83 -9.36
C GLN A 30 7.25 3.91 -8.73
N LEU A 31 6.40 3.29 -9.54
CA LEU A 31 5.29 2.47 -9.05
C LEU A 31 5.80 1.28 -8.22
N LYS A 32 6.94 0.72 -8.62
CA LYS A 32 7.64 -0.35 -7.90
C LYS A 32 8.02 0.02 -6.47
N ASP A 33 8.22 1.32 -6.18
CA ASP A 33 8.63 1.77 -4.85
C ASP A 33 7.48 1.62 -3.84
N PHE A 34 6.24 1.59 -4.33
CA PHE A 34 5.04 1.38 -3.52
C PHE A 34 4.72 -0.10 -3.32
N GLU A 35 5.44 -1.05 -3.92
CA GLU A 35 5.15 -2.48 -3.77
C GLU A 35 5.28 -2.91 -2.30
N GLY A 36 4.27 -3.63 -1.81
CA GLY A 36 4.26 -4.20 -0.46
C GLY A 36 2.95 -4.01 0.30
N ILE A 37 3.05 -4.14 1.63
CA ILE A 37 1.93 -4.02 2.57
C ILE A 37 2.11 -2.76 3.38
N TRP A 38 1.06 -1.94 3.45
CA TRP A 38 1.15 -0.57 3.93
C TRP A 38 0.01 -0.28 4.90
N GLN A 39 0.35 0.07 6.12
CA GLN A 39 -0.65 0.46 7.12
C GLN A 39 -0.83 1.97 7.10
N PHE A 40 -2.08 2.41 6.92
CA PHE A 40 -2.45 3.81 7.10
C PHE A 40 -2.21 4.26 8.55
N ILE A 41 -1.64 5.44 8.70
CA ILE A 41 -1.38 6.11 9.95
C ILE A 41 -2.25 7.38 9.96
N PRO A 42 -3.34 7.40 10.74
CA PRO A 42 -4.17 8.58 10.84
C PRO A 42 -3.36 9.75 11.39
N PRO A 43 -3.61 10.99 10.93
CA PRO A 43 -2.93 12.15 11.47
C PRO A 43 -3.30 12.33 12.95
N GLU A 44 -2.39 12.90 13.75
CA GLU A 44 -2.54 12.98 15.22
C GLU A 44 -3.82 13.69 15.69
N TRP A 45 -4.33 14.63 14.87
CA TRP A 45 -5.56 15.37 15.14
C TRP A 45 -6.84 14.64 14.71
N SER A 46 -6.72 13.51 14.01
CA SER A 46 -7.86 12.71 13.61
C SER A 46 -8.32 11.82 14.75
N ASN A 47 -9.63 11.84 15.02
CA ASN A 47 -10.27 10.89 15.93
C ASN A 47 -10.56 9.54 15.25
N ASP A 48 -10.11 9.36 14.01
CA ASP A 48 -10.35 8.17 13.21
C ASP A 48 -9.51 6.99 13.72
N THR A 49 -10.04 6.40 14.78
CA THR A 49 -9.43 5.31 15.53
C THR A 49 -10.31 4.06 15.51
N SER A 50 -11.49 4.10 14.86
CA SER A 50 -12.42 2.98 14.81
C SER A 50 -11.94 1.86 13.90
N PHE A 51 -11.14 2.17 12.88
CA PHE A 51 -10.63 1.17 11.94
C PHE A 51 -9.10 1.14 11.85
N ILE A 52 -8.61 0.13 11.12
CA ILE A 52 -7.25 0.03 10.60
C ILE A 52 -7.37 -0.24 9.11
N ALA A 53 -6.71 0.58 8.29
CA ALA A 53 -6.60 0.34 6.85
C ALA A 53 -5.21 -0.19 6.50
N ILE A 54 -5.19 -1.25 5.69
CA ILE A 54 -3.98 -1.85 5.13
C ILE A 54 -4.13 -1.87 3.62
N ASP A 55 -3.25 -1.18 2.91
CA ASP A 55 -3.13 -1.26 1.47
C ASP A 55 -2.10 -2.32 1.08
N PHE A 56 -2.52 -3.20 0.18
CA PHE A 56 -1.65 -4.11 -0.54
C PHE A 56 -1.43 -3.55 -1.93
N LEU A 57 -0.20 -3.19 -2.25
CA LEU A 57 0.17 -2.71 -3.57
C LEU A 57 1.06 -3.77 -4.22
N HIS A 58 0.56 -4.36 -5.30
CA HIS A 58 1.29 -5.40 -6.02
C HIS A 58 0.96 -5.44 -7.50
N ASN A 59 2.00 -5.48 -8.35
CA ASN A 59 1.90 -5.58 -9.81
C ASN A 59 0.91 -4.55 -10.41
N SER A 60 1.10 -3.27 -10.08
CA SER A 60 0.22 -2.18 -10.55
C SER A 60 -1.25 -2.34 -10.15
N LYS A 61 -1.52 -3.05 -9.04
CA LYS A 61 -2.83 -3.15 -8.44
C LYS A 61 -2.78 -2.76 -6.97
N ARG A 62 -3.91 -2.28 -6.46
CA ARG A 62 -4.12 -1.99 -5.04
C ARG A 62 -5.33 -2.76 -4.52
N LEU A 63 -5.19 -3.44 -3.39
CA LEU A 63 -6.31 -3.94 -2.58
C LEU A 63 -6.23 -3.28 -1.21
N THR A 64 -7.31 -2.67 -0.74
CA THR A 64 -7.36 -2.07 0.59
C THR A 64 -8.19 -2.98 1.50
N LEU A 65 -7.64 -3.35 2.65
CA LEU A 65 -8.31 -4.10 3.71
C LEU A 65 -8.59 -3.17 4.89
N TYR A 66 -9.85 -3.11 5.27
CA TYR A 66 -10.31 -2.43 6.46
C TYR A 66 -10.60 -3.45 7.56
N PHE A 67 -10.12 -3.15 8.75
CA PHE A 67 -10.44 -3.86 9.98
C PHE A 67 -11.15 -2.91 10.93
N GLU A 68 -12.41 -3.18 11.21
CA GLU A 68 -13.21 -2.43 12.17
C GLU A 68 -12.92 -2.95 13.58
N LYS A 69 -12.46 -2.09 14.48
CA LYS A 69 -11.99 -2.50 15.81
C LYS A 69 -13.11 -2.87 16.77
N GLU A 70 -14.27 -2.24 16.62
CA GLU A 70 -15.41 -2.41 17.53
C GLU A 70 -16.00 -3.82 17.41
N ASP A 71 -16.32 -4.24 16.18
CA ASP A 71 -16.92 -5.55 15.90
C ASP A 71 -15.90 -6.62 15.46
N LYS A 72 -14.63 -6.23 15.29
CA LYS A 72 -13.54 -7.07 14.80
C LYS A 72 -13.84 -7.65 13.41
N SER A 73 -14.60 -6.93 12.60
CA SER A 73 -14.92 -7.34 11.24
C SER A 73 -13.85 -6.88 10.26
N VAL A 74 -13.82 -7.56 9.11
CA VAL A 74 -12.93 -7.23 8.00
C VAL A 74 -13.71 -7.14 6.71
N PHE A 75 -13.36 -6.16 5.88
CA PHE A 75 -13.82 -6.06 4.50
C PHE A 75 -12.73 -5.45 3.62
N SER A 76 -12.74 -5.79 2.32
CA SER A 76 -11.79 -5.24 1.36
C SER A 76 -12.46 -4.48 0.22
N LEU A 77 -11.75 -3.47 -0.28
CA LEU A 77 -12.06 -2.71 -1.48
C LEU A 77 -10.99 -2.96 -2.56
N GLY A 78 -11.42 -3.08 -3.81
CA GLY A 78 -10.56 -3.39 -4.95
C GLY A 78 -10.68 -4.86 -5.42
N PRO A 79 -9.71 -5.37 -6.19
CA PRO A 79 -8.46 -4.70 -6.54
C PRO A 79 -8.68 -3.56 -7.55
N ASP A 80 -8.07 -2.41 -7.31
CA ASP A 80 -7.99 -1.30 -8.26
C ASP A 80 -6.74 -1.45 -9.13
N ILE A 81 -6.80 -1.02 -10.38
CA ILE A 81 -5.64 -0.83 -11.27
C ILE A 81 -5.04 0.54 -10.93
N ILE A 82 -3.73 0.59 -10.72
CA ILE A 82 -3.01 1.81 -10.36
C ILE A 82 -1.91 2.14 -11.36
N GLY A 83 -1.61 3.43 -11.49
CA GLY A 83 -0.49 3.93 -12.27
C GLY A 83 -0.46 5.46 -12.29
N PHE A 84 0.62 6.03 -12.82
CA PHE A 84 0.79 7.47 -12.88
C PHE A 84 0.22 8.08 -14.15
N SER A 85 -0.20 9.34 -14.07
CA SER A 85 -0.58 10.10 -15.25
C SER A 85 0.62 10.37 -16.17
N PRO A 86 0.45 10.25 -17.48
CA PRO A 86 1.51 10.58 -18.43
C PRO A 86 1.78 12.08 -18.50
N LYS A 87 3.05 12.45 -18.75
CA LYS A 87 3.43 13.85 -18.94
C LYS A 87 2.86 14.38 -20.26
N ASN A 88 2.04 15.44 -20.20
CA ASN A 88 1.45 16.13 -21.36
C ASN A 88 0.47 15.31 -22.21
N LYS A 89 -0.16 14.28 -21.65
CA LYS A 89 -1.17 13.48 -22.35
C LYS A 89 -2.36 13.20 -21.43
N ASN A 90 -3.55 13.13 -22.01
CA ASN A 90 -4.74 12.69 -21.30
C ASN A 90 -4.77 11.15 -21.23
N ILE A 91 -5.19 10.62 -20.09
CA ILE A 91 -5.49 9.20 -19.94
C ILE A 91 -6.82 8.95 -20.65
N VAL A 92 -6.81 8.14 -21.72
CA VAL A 92 -8.03 7.70 -22.43
C VAL A 92 -8.15 6.17 -22.45
N LYS A 93 -7.05 5.48 -22.14
CA LYS A 93 -6.93 4.03 -21.94
C LYS A 93 -6.12 3.74 -20.69
N LEU A 94 -6.36 2.58 -20.08
CA LEU A 94 -5.54 2.09 -18.95
C LEU A 94 -4.08 1.92 -19.36
N SER A 95 -3.80 1.55 -20.62
CA SER A 95 -2.43 1.47 -21.13
C SER A 95 -1.69 2.81 -21.23
N ASP A 96 -2.39 3.93 -21.02
CA ASP A 96 -1.75 5.25 -20.97
C ASP A 96 -1.11 5.54 -19.60
N LEU A 97 -1.38 4.71 -18.59
CA LEU A 97 -0.77 4.84 -17.27
C LEU A 97 0.73 4.54 -17.33
N GLU A 98 1.51 5.39 -16.66
CA GLU A 98 2.97 5.27 -16.61
C GLU A 98 3.44 4.65 -15.29
N GLU A 99 4.62 4.03 -15.32
CA GLU A 99 5.27 3.48 -14.12
C GLU A 99 5.96 4.55 -13.28
N ILE A 100 6.19 5.73 -13.83
CA ILE A 100 6.93 6.83 -13.19
C ILE A 100 6.08 8.09 -13.24
N GLY A 101 5.90 8.75 -12.11
CA GLY A 101 5.20 10.02 -12.08
C GLY A 101 4.88 10.48 -10.68
N GLN A 102 3.87 11.35 -10.57
CA GLN A 102 3.50 11.97 -9.29
C GLN A 102 2.02 11.87 -9.01
N ARG A 103 1.19 11.99 -10.05
CA ARG A 103 -0.26 11.90 -9.92
C ARG A 103 -0.66 10.44 -10.16
N MET A 104 -0.95 9.70 -9.09
CA MET A 104 -1.43 8.32 -9.17
C MET A 104 -2.94 8.28 -9.36
N TYR A 105 -3.42 7.37 -10.20
CA TYR A 105 -4.83 7.12 -10.46
C TYR A 105 -5.22 5.71 -10.05
N PHE A 106 -6.49 5.52 -9.70
CA PHE A 106 -7.05 4.25 -9.22
C PHE A 106 -8.32 3.92 -10.00
N TYR A 107 -8.29 2.85 -10.80
CA TYR A 107 -9.39 2.42 -11.64
C TYR A 107 -9.94 1.07 -11.17
N ARG A 108 -11.25 1.00 -10.88
CA ARG A 108 -11.93 -0.26 -10.58
C ARG A 108 -12.06 -1.08 -11.86
N PRO A 109 -11.62 -2.34 -11.89
CA PRO A 109 -11.81 -3.22 -13.02
C PRO A 109 -13.29 -3.37 -13.36
N ASN A 110 -13.61 -3.29 -14.65
CA ASN A 110 -14.91 -3.69 -15.18
C ASN A 110 -14.74 -4.99 -15.98
N PRO A 111 -15.22 -6.14 -15.47
CA PRO A 111 -15.11 -7.43 -16.16
C PRO A 111 -15.80 -7.48 -17.53
N GLN A 112 -16.74 -6.57 -17.80
CA GLN A 112 -17.47 -6.48 -19.07
C GLN A 112 -16.84 -5.48 -20.05
N ALA A 113 -15.74 -4.82 -19.68
CA ALA A 113 -15.09 -3.86 -20.56
C ALA A 113 -14.58 -4.56 -21.83
N PRO A 114 -14.99 -4.11 -23.03
CA PRO A 114 -14.59 -4.74 -24.29
C PRO A 114 -13.14 -4.44 -24.69
N ASN A 115 -12.52 -3.45 -24.04
CA ASN A 115 -11.14 -3.02 -24.23
C ASN A 115 -10.68 -2.21 -23.01
N ASP A 116 -9.48 -1.66 -23.07
CA ASP A 116 -8.83 -0.90 -22.01
C ASP A 116 -9.23 0.58 -21.94
N SER A 117 -10.23 1.04 -22.70
CA SER A 117 -10.66 2.43 -22.64
C SER A 117 -11.24 2.77 -21.27
N ILE A 118 -10.73 3.83 -20.63
CA ILE A 118 -11.11 4.20 -19.26
C ILE A 118 -12.60 4.51 -19.09
N LYS A 119 -13.32 4.82 -20.18
CA LYS A 119 -14.78 5.07 -20.13
C LYS A 119 -15.59 3.86 -19.65
N TYR A 120 -15.00 2.66 -19.71
CA TYR A 120 -15.62 1.44 -19.22
C TYR A 120 -15.23 1.12 -17.77
N PHE A 121 -14.35 1.91 -17.15
CA PHE A 121 -13.84 1.66 -15.80
C PHE A 121 -14.28 2.80 -14.87
N ASP A 122 -14.70 2.45 -13.67
CA ASP A 122 -14.99 3.46 -12.66
C ASP A 122 -13.67 3.93 -12.05
N GLN A 123 -13.48 5.24 -11.89
CA GLN A 123 -12.42 5.72 -11.02
C GLN A 123 -12.84 5.42 -9.57
N ALA A 124 -12.25 4.39 -8.97
CA ALA A 124 -12.63 3.88 -7.64
C ALA A 124 -12.30 4.86 -6.51
N SER A 125 -11.31 5.73 -6.75
CA SER A 125 -10.74 6.68 -5.79
C SER A 125 -10.19 7.89 -6.55
N PRO A 126 -10.29 9.12 -6.02
CA PRO A 126 -9.77 10.31 -6.67
C PRO A 126 -8.26 10.16 -6.95
N SER A 127 -7.78 10.76 -8.04
CA SER A 127 -6.34 10.81 -8.30
C SER A 127 -5.66 11.58 -7.18
N CYS A 128 -4.51 11.13 -6.70
CA CYS A 128 -3.74 11.81 -5.67
C CYS A 128 -2.34 12.15 -6.16
N PHE A 129 -1.71 13.11 -5.49
CA PHE A 129 -0.26 13.16 -5.50
C PHE A 129 0.27 12.01 -4.63
N ALA A 130 1.21 11.23 -5.14
CA ALA A 130 1.80 10.09 -4.47
C ALA A 130 3.31 10.27 -4.37
N SER A 131 3.84 10.09 -3.16
CA SER A 131 5.27 10.23 -2.88
C SER A 131 5.76 9.08 -2.02
N PHE A 132 6.83 8.42 -2.47
CA PHE A 132 7.54 7.43 -1.68
C PHE A 132 8.69 8.08 -0.92
N ASN A 133 8.79 7.82 0.39
CA ASN A 133 9.77 8.43 1.28
C ASN A 133 9.89 9.96 1.19
N GLY A 134 8.77 10.68 1.05
CA GLY A 134 8.74 12.14 1.21
C GLY A 134 9.43 12.91 0.09
N ILE A 135 9.69 12.27 -1.04
CA ILE A 135 10.36 12.85 -2.23
C ILE A 135 9.40 13.79 -3.00
N GLY A 136 8.37 14.34 -2.35
CA GLY A 136 7.27 15.00 -3.04
C GLY A 136 6.69 16.21 -2.31
N SER A 137 7.01 17.39 -2.85
CA SER A 137 6.64 18.78 -2.48
C SER A 137 7.58 19.53 -1.53
N ASP A 138 7.55 20.86 -1.68
CA ASP A 138 8.59 21.83 -1.27
C ASP A 138 8.79 22.06 0.23
N ASP A 139 7.84 21.70 1.09
CA ASP A 139 7.87 22.05 2.53
C ASP A 139 7.66 20.85 3.47
N TYR A 140 7.67 19.61 2.97
CA TYR A 140 7.47 18.44 3.83
C TYR A 140 8.80 17.85 4.30
N GLU A 141 9.21 18.18 5.54
CA GLU A 141 10.25 17.44 6.24
C GLU A 141 9.66 16.14 6.79
N PRO A 142 10.12 14.97 6.34
CA PRO A 142 9.63 13.71 6.88
C PRO A 142 10.04 13.54 8.33
N PRO A 143 9.30 12.73 9.13
CA PRO A 143 9.76 12.36 10.45
C PRO A 143 11.19 11.79 10.37
N SER A 144 12.04 12.14 11.32
CA SER A 144 13.50 11.93 11.36
C SER A 144 14.01 10.48 11.19
N ASN A 145 13.11 9.53 10.96
CA ASN A 145 13.37 8.12 10.69
C ASN A 145 13.26 7.79 9.18
N GLY A 146 13.79 8.65 8.31
CA GLY A 146 13.90 8.41 6.86
C GLY A 146 14.74 7.17 6.52
N LYS A 147 14.09 6.01 6.50
CA LYS A 147 14.50 4.74 5.88
C LYS A 147 13.39 4.35 4.90
N PRO A 148 13.62 3.46 3.91
CA PRO A 148 12.56 3.04 3.01
C PRO A 148 11.47 2.28 3.77
N ASN A 149 10.39 2.98 4.14
CA ASN A 149 9.28 2.39 4.89
C ASN A 149 8.04 3.29 4.98
N TYR A 150 7.90 4.35 4.18
CA TYR A 150 6.64 5.11 4.14
C TYR A 150 6.31 5.64 2.75
N PHE A 151 5.02 5.84 2.48
CA PHE A 151 4.55 6.66 1.37
C PHE A 151 3.44 7.59 1.82
N LEU A 152 3.18 8.59 0.98
CA LEU A 152 2.20 9.63 1.19
C LEU A 152 1.23 9.70 0.01
N PHE A 153 -0.06 9.87 0.31
CA PHE A 153 -1.04 10.30 -0.68
C PHE A 153 -1.61 11.66 -0.31
N ASN A 154 -1.76 12.57 -1.27
CA ASN A 154 -2.43 13.85 -1.08
C ASN A 154 -3.58 13.97 -2.08
N PHE A 155 -4.79 13.80 -1.57
CA PHE A 155 -6.04 13.77 -2.34
C PHE A 155 -6.69 15.16 -2.45
N ASP A 156 -6.57 16.00 -1.42
CA ASP A 156 -7.28 17.28 -1.28
C ASP A 156 -6.40 18.52 -1.56
N GLY A 157 -5.12 18.33 -1.82
CA GLY A 157 -4.11 19.37 -2.01
C GLY A 157 -3.59 20.00 -0.71
N ARG A 158 -4.03 19.54 0.46
CA ARG A 158 -3.76 20.17 1.76
C ARG A 158 -3.14 19.22 2.77
N ASN A 159 -3.64 17.99 2.84
CA ASN A 159 -3.24 17.01 3.83
C ASN A 159 -2.67 15.77 3.16
N TYR A 160 -1.64 15.20 3.78
CA TYR A 160 -1.09 13.92 3.39
C TYR A 160 -1.67 12.80 4.26
N GLU A 161 -2.13 11.74 3.60
CA GLU A 161 -2.35 10.43 4.20
C GLU A 161 -1.02 9.71 4.31
N TYR A 162 -0.67 9.30 5.52
CA TYR A 162 0.60 8.68 5.84
C TYR A 162 0.44 7.17 5.86
N HIS A 163 1.32 6.44 5.18
CA HIS A 163 1.31 4.98 5.24
C HIS A 163 2.69 4.48 5.60
N ARG A 164 2.77 3.53 6.53
CA ARG A 164 4.02 2.86 6.90
C ARG A 164 4.06 1.46 6.31
N GLN A 165 5.22 1.04 5.84
CA GLN A 165 5.41 -0.32 5.38
C GLN A 165 5.37 -1.28 6.56
N ILE A 166 4.62 -2.37 6.41
CA ILE A 166 4.62 -3.49 7.34
C ILE A 166 5.02 -4.75 6.57
N GLN A 167 5.65 -5.70 7.27
CA GLN A 167 6.14 -6.93 6.64
C GLN A 167 5.08 -8.04 6.57
N HIS A 168 4.03 -7.92 7.39
CA HIS A 168 2.95 -8.89 7.49
C HIS A 168 1.67 -8.22 8.01
N ILE A 169 0.53 -8.85 7.73
CA ILE A 169 -0.76 -8.46 8.30
C ILE A 169 -0.75 -8.78 9.81
N PRO A 170 -1.14 -7.85 10.70
CA PRO A 170 -1.22 -8.12 12.14
C PRO A 170 -2.09 -9.36 12.46
N ASN A 171 -1.62 -10.23 13.36
CA ASN A 171 -2.28 -11.52 13.63
C ASN A 171 -3.76 -11.40 14.01
N TYR A 172 -4.17 -10.37 14.77
CA TYR A 172 -5.58 -10.17 15.12
C TYR A 172 -6.46 -9.87 13.90
N ILE A 173 -5.90 -9.30 12.82
CA ILE A 173 -6.60 -9.13 11.54
C ILE A 173 -6.60 -10.45 10.77
N VAL A 174 -5.49 -11.20 10.77
CA VAL A 174 -5.44 -12.56 10.17
C VAL A 174 -6.48 -13.48 10.80
N LYS A 175 -6.64 -13.42 12.13
CA LYS A 175 -7.69 -14.12 12.85
C LYS A 175 -9.08 -13.80 12.31
N SER A 176 -9.37 -12.52 12.14
CA SER A 176 -10.66 -12.02 11.64
C SER A 176 -10.87 -12.43 10.17
N LEU A 177 -9.81 -12.45 9.35
CA LEU A 177 -9.85 -13.01 8.00
C LEU A 177 -10.15 -14.51 8.01
N LEU A 178 -9.53 -15.30 8.89
CA LEU A 178 -9.75 -16.74 8.98
C LEU A 178 -11.21 -17.09 9.33
N GLU A 179 -11.91 -16.20 10.02
CA GLU A 179 -13.35 -16.27 10.32
C GLU A 179 -14.21 -15.78 9.14
N ASN A 180 -13.71 -14.88 8.31
CA ASN A 180 -14.37 -14.38 7.10
C ASN A 180 -13.74 -14.96 5.80
N LYS A 181 -14.13 -16.19 5.45
CA LYS A 181 -13.57 -16.93 4.30
C LYS A 181 -13.64 -16.19 2.96
N LYS A 182 -14.66 -15.34 2.76
CA LYS A 182 -14.81 -14.54 1.53
C LYS A 182 -13.69 -13.51 1.39
N GLU A 183 -13.40 -12.77 2.46
CA GLU A 183 -12.36 -11.75 2.46
C GLU A 183 -10.97 -12.38 2.52
N LEU A 184 -10.80 -13.48 3.26
CA LEU A 184 -9.58 -14.28 3.24
C LEU A 184 -9.20 -14.69 1.81
N TYR A 185 -10.15 -15.26 1.05
CA TYR A 185 -9.90 -15.70 -0.32
C TYR A 185 -9.38 -14.56 -1.21
N LYS A 186 -9.93 -13.35 -1.08
CA LYS A 186 -9.48 -12.18 -1.85
C LYS A 186 -8.05 -11.80 -1.49
N VAL A 187 -7.73 -11.70 -0.19
CA VAL A 187 -6.40 -11.33 0.31
C VAL A 187 -5.36 -12.37 -0.11
N GLU A 188 -5.65 -13.65 0.11
CA GLU A 188 -4.77 -14.76 -0.29
C GLU A 188 -4.52 -14.78 -1.80
N THR A 189 -5.57 -14.59 -2.60
CA THR A 189 -5.45 -14.54 -4.06
C THR A 189 -4.63 -13.35 -4.53
N PHE A 190 -4.80 -12.18 -3.88
CA PHE A 190 -4.07 -10.97 -4.23
C PHE A 190 -2.58 -11.06 -3.89
N LEU A 191 -2.26 -11.55 -2.68
CA LEU A 191 -0.89 -11.64 -2.18
C LEU A 191 -0.15 -12.92 -2.62
N GLY A 192 -0.88 -13.93 -3.11
CA GLY A 192 -0.29 -15.23 -3.41
C GLY A 192 0.16 -16.00 -2.16
N VAL A 193 -0.42 -15.71 -1.00
CA VAL A 193 -0.11 -16.36 0.28
C VAL A 193 -1.31 -17.17 0.78
N LYS A 194 -1.06 -18.08 1.72
CA LYS A 194 -2.11 -18.84 2.41
C LYS A 194 -1.98 -18.70 3.91
N TYR A 195 -3.11 -18.64 4.61
CA TYR A 195 -3.16 -18.59 6.06
C TYR A 195 -3.88 -19.81 6.62
N ALA A 196 -3.46 -20.26 7.80
CA ALA A 196 -4.13 -21.32 8.52
C ALA A 196 -4.10 -21.06 10.03
N LYS A 197 -4.97 -21.76 10.75
CA LYS A 197 -5.07 -21.69 12.20
C LYS A 197 -4.72 -23.04 12.81
N VAL A 198 -3.90 -23.05 13.86
CA VAL A 198 -3.61 -24.27 14.62
C VAL A 198 -4.88 -24.74 15.34
N LYS A 199 -5.29 -25.99 15.11
CA LYS A 199 -6.54 -26.55 15.68
C LYS A 199 -6.32 -27.50 16.84
N ILE A 200 -5.12 -28.05 16.98
CA ILE A 200 -4.73 -28.93 18.08
C ILE A 200 -4.12 -28.13 19.23
N ASP A 201 -4.16 -28.66 20.45
CA ASP A 201 -3.69 -27.96 21.65
C ASP A 201 -2.22 -27.54 21.58
N LYS A 202 -1.37 -28.38 20.97
CA LYS A 202 0.05 -28.12 20.79
C LYS A 202 0.57 -28.72 19.48
N SER A 203 1.04 -27.87 18.57
CA SER A 203 1.69 -28.25 17.32
C SER A 203 3.19 -27.99 17.42
N PHE A 204 4.01 -29.04 17.42
CA PHE A 204 5.46 -28.88 17.47
C PHE A 204 6.01 -28.32 16.15
N ILE A 205 6.96 -27.39 16.24
CA ILE A 205 7.65 -26.82 15.08
C ILE A 205 8.93 -27.63 14.84
N PHE A 206 9.13 -28.06 13.62
CA PHE A 206 10.29 -28.83 13.19
C PHE A 206 11.20 -27.95 12.31
N SER A 207 12.51 -28.15 12.40
CA SER A 207 13.47 -27.43 11.53
C SER A 207 13.49 -28.01 10.11
N SER A 208 13.17 -29.29 9.99
CA SER A 208 12.86 -30.01 8.76
C SER A 208 11.84 -31.10 9.10
N PRO A 209 11.11 -31.69 8.13
CA PRO A 209 10.16 -32.78 8.38
C PRO A 209 10.69 -33.95 9.22
N THR A 210 12.01 -34.15 9.26
CA THR A 210 12.68 -35.23 10.00
C THR A 210 13.39 -34.78 11.27
N LYS A 211 13.45 -33.47 11.56
CA LYS A 211 14.24 -32.90 12.66
C LYS A 211 13.40 -31.98 13.55
N GLY A 212 12.91 -32.54 14.65
CA GLY A 212 12.13 -31.83 15.66
C GLY A 212 12.92 -30.73 16.39
N THR A 213 12.17 -29.81 16.97
CA THR A 213 12.69 -28.79 17.89
C THR A 213 11.85 -28.77 19.18
N ASN A 214 12.27 -27.99 20.18
CA ASN A 214 11.48 -27.78 21.39
C ASN A 214 10.43 -26.66 21.26
N MET A 215 10.34 -26.02 20.10
CA MET A 215 9.36 -24.97 19.83
C MET A 215 8.02 -25.59 19.46
N TYR A 216 6.93 -24.89 19.80
CA TYR A 216 5.58 -25.29 19.45
C TYR A 216 4.68 -24.06 19.32
N LEU A 217 3.59 -24.26 18.58
CA LEU A 217 2.44 -23.35 18.51
C LEU A 217 1.31 -23.94 19.35
N LEU A 218 0.44 -23.06 19.84
CA LEU A 218 -0.75 -23.40 20.60
C LEU A 218 -1.99 -23.34 19.71
N LYS A 219 -3.05 -24.01 20.15
CA LYS A 219 -4.36 -23.91 19.51
C LYS A 219 -4.79 -22.45 19.36
N GLY A 220 -5.23 -22.10 18.16
CA GLY A 220 -5.66 -20.76 17.80
C GLY A 220 -4.57 -19.90 17.18
N ASP A 221 -3.29 -20.27 17.30
CA ASP A 221 -2.21 -19.51 16.66
C ASP A 221 -2.39 -19.49 15.13
N GLU A 222 -2.29 -18.31 14.54
CA GLU A 222 -2.39 -18.10 13.11
C GLU A 222 -1.01 -18.16 12.43
N VAL A 223 -0.93 -18.79 11.27
CA VAL A 223 0.31 -18.95 10.51
C VAL A 223 0.13 -18.63 9.04
N GLU A 224 1.18 -18.10 8.42
CA GLU A 224 1.32 -18.02 6.98
C GLU A 224 1.96 -19.33 6.47
N ILE A 225 1.41 -19.92 5.41
CA ILE A 225 1.94 -21.12 4.76
C ILE A 225 2.87 -20.68 3.64
N LEU A 226 4.15 -21.02 3.77
CA LEU A 226 5.20 -20.72 2.79
C LEU A 226 5.37 -21.83 1.76
N GLU A 227 5.20 -23.08 2.18
CA GLU A 227 5.44 -24.25 1.34
C GLU A 227 4.59 -25.44 1.83
N THR A 228 4.26 -26.32 0.90
CA THR A 228 3.50 -27.54 1.14
C THR A 228 4.27 -28.74 0.60
N LYS A 229 4.59 -29.72 1.45
CA LYS A 229 5.34 -30.93 1.05
C LYS A 229 4.81 -32.16 1.78
N ASP A 230 4.30 -33.14 1.04
CA ASP A 230 3.74 -34.40 1.57
C ASP A 230 2.74 -34.13 2.71
N ASP A 231 3.01 -34.57 3.94
CA ASP A 231 2.18 -34.34 5.13
C ASP A 231 2.55 -33.09 5.94
N TRP A 232 3.44 -32.25 5.39
CA TRP A 232 4.05 -31.12 6.09
C TRP A 232 3.72 -29.78 5.43
N LEU A 233 3.65 -28.75 6.27
CA LEU A 233 3.57 -27.36 5.87
C LEU A 233 4.78 -26.63 6.41
N LYS A 234 5.50 -25.92 5.55
CA LYS A 234 6.44 -24.90 6.00
C LYS A 234 5.63 -23.65 6.32
N ILE A 235 5.77 -23.16 7.53
CA ILE A 235 5.00 -22.03 8.04
C ILE A 235 5.92 -20.90 8.47
N ARG A 236 5.32 -19.71 8.56
CA ARG A 236 5.86 -18.55 9.26
C ARG A 236 4.85 -18.10 10.30
N TYR A 237 5.32 -17.95 11.53
CA TYR A 237 4.55 -17.45 12.66
C TYR A 237 5.10 -16.09 13.10
N TYR A 238 4.21 -15.12 13.29
CA TYR A 238 4.55 -13.74 13.65
C TYR A 238 4.24 -13.45 15.12
N GLY A 239 4.96 -14.10 16.04
CA GLY A 239 4.85 -13.85 17.49
C GLY A 239 5.76 -12.71 17.96
N SER A 240 6.29 -12.81 19.19
CA SER A 240 7.33 -11.89 19.70
C SER A 240 8.63 -11.93 18.87
N LYS A 241 8.85 -13.06 18.21
CA LYS A 241 9.86 -13.24 17.17
C LYS A 241 9.20 -13.94 15.99
N THR A 242 9.67 -13.64 14.80
CA THR A 242 9.30 -14.39 13.60
C THR A 242 9.95 -15.77 13.67
N ILE A 243 9.13 -16.82 13.54
CA ILE A 243 9.57 -18.20 13.58
C ILE A 243 9.15 -18.85 12.26
N GLU A 244 10.10 -19.47 11.57
CA GLU A 244 9.82 -20.36 10.45
C GLU A 244 10.12 -21.81 10.83
N GLY A 245 9.35 -22.74 10.29
CA GLY A 245 9.58 -24.16 10.48
C GLY A 245 8.49 -25.00 9.83
N TRP A 246 8.52 -26.29 10.12
CA TRP A 246 7.60 -27.27 9.57
C TRP A 246 6.63 -27.75 10.64
N ILE A 247 5.35 -27.79 10.30
CA ILE A 247 4.30 -28.41 11.13
C ILE A 247 3.55 -29.44 10.29
N LYS A 248 2.83 -30.36 10.92
CA LYS A 248 2.01 -31.32 10.17
C LYS A 248 0.78 -30.62 9.61
N LYS A 249 0.39 -30.98 8.38
CA LYS A 249 -0.87 -30.53 7.76
C LYS A 249 -2.09 -30.82 8.62
N THR A 250 -2.06 -31.95 9.34
CA THR A 250 -3.14 -32.40 10.20
C THR A 250 -3.39 -31.48 11.39
N ASP A 251 -2.47 -30.58 11.71
CA ASP A 251 -2.47 -29.79 12.95
C ASP A 251 -3.17 -28.43 12.76
N VAL A 252 -3.56 -28.09 11.52
CA VAL A 252 -4.19 -26.82 11.14
C VAL A 252 -5.53 -26.99 10.43
N GLU A 253 -6.29 -25.89 10.34
CA GLU A 253 -7.53 -25.69 9.57
C GLU A 253 -7.61 -24.31 8.89
#